data_AF-A0A442S7F9-F1
#
_entry.id   AF-A0A442S7F9-F1
#
_cell.length_a   1.000
_cell.length_b   1.000
_cell.length_c   1.000
_cell.angle_alpha   90.00
_cell.angle_beta   90.00
_cell.angle_gamma   90.00
#
_symmetry.space_group_name_H-M   'P 1'
#
loop_
_entity.id
_entity.type
_entity.pdbx_description
1 polymer ?
#
loop_
_entity_poly.entity_id
_entity_poly.type
_entity_poly.pdbx_seq_one_letter_code
_entity_poly.pdbx_strand_id
1 'polypeptide(L)'
;MARLTEKGGAAALTSASQTTDATFTTLGLRASAGFTLGAIDATARGMLGWRHAYGGIIPTSTHAFSAGDAFTIAGVPIAKDSAAIEAGLDLNLTDAATLSVAYQGQFGSGVQQNGFNAKLNVEF
;
A
#
# COMPACT_ATOMS: atom_id res chain seq x y z
N MET A 1 22.03 -16.43 -4.49
CA MET A 1 20.77 -16.04 -5.15
C MET A 1 19.71 -17.07 -4.80
N ALA A 2 18.57 -16.66 -4.25
CA ALA A 2 17.48 -17.58 -3.91
C ALA A 2 16.75 -18.03 -5.19
N ARG A 3 16.30 -19.28 -5.23
CA ARG A 3 15.55 -19.89 -6.33
C ARG A 3 14.49 -20.81 -5.74
N LEU A 4 13.28 -20.76 -6.27
CA LEU A 4 12.23 -21.72 -5.96
C LEU A 4 12.11 -22.71 -7.11
N THR A 5 11.96 -23.99 -6.80
CA THR A 5 11.63 -25.03 -7.78
C THR A 5 10.43 -25.80 -7.27
N GLU A 6 9.37 -25.80 -8.08
CA GLU A 6 8.13 -26.49 -7.76
C GLU A 6 8.30 -28.01 -7.86
N LYS A 7 7.42 -28.76 -7.21
CA LYS A 7 7.36 -30.21 -7.30
C LYS A 7 6.23 -30.59 -8.26
N GLY A 8 6.54 -31.32 -9.34
CA GLY A 8 5.53 -31.69 -10.34
C GLY A 8 6.05 -32.46 -11.56
N GLY A 9 7.25 -33.04 -11.49
CA GLY A 9 7.87 -33.75 -12.61
C GLY A 9 8.23 -32.82 -13.78
N ALA A 10 7.92 -33.22 -15.02
CA ALA A 10 8.30 -32.48 -16.23
C ALA A 10 7.74 -31.04 -16.27
N ALA A 11 6.57 -30.82 -15.68
CA ALA A 11 5.91 -29.52 -15.59
C ALA A 11 6.41 -28.64 -14.43
N ALA A 12 7.36 -29.13 -13.61
CA ALA A 12 7.90 -28.37 -12.49
C ALA A 12 8.55 -27.08 -12.99
N LEU A 13 8.09 -25.95 -12.46
CA LEU A 13 8.62 -24.63 -12.79
C LEU A 13 9.74 -24.26 -11.83
N THR A 14 10.80 -23.71 -12.40
CA THR A 14 11.82 -22.99 -11.69
C THR A 14 11.59 -21.50 -11.83
N SER A 15 11.67 -20.76 -10.72
CA SER A 15 11.71 -19.30 -10.74
C SER A 15 12.95 -18.79 -10.01
N ALA A 16 13.68 -17.87 -10.65
CA ALA A 16 14.78 -17.15 -10.02
C ALA A 16 14.22 -16.01 -9.15
N SER A 17 14.93 -15.67 -8.07
CA SER A 17 14.63 -14.45 -7.32
C SER A 17 14.69 -13.24 -8.25
N GLN A 18 13.65 -12.41 -8.19
CA GLN A 18 13.58 -11.16 -8.95
C GLN A 18 13.15 -10.02 -8.06
N THR A 19 13.86 -8.90 -8.18
CA THR A 19 13.53 -7.63 -7.53
C THR A 19 12.87 -6.73 -8.55
N THR A 20 11.76 -6.10 -8.18
CA THR A 20 11.16 -5.00 -8.94
C THR A 20 11.23 -3.76 -8.09
N ASP A 21 12.00 -2.77 -8.54
CA ASP A 21 12.13 -1.48 -7.89
C ASP A 21 11.15 -0.48 -8.52
N ALA A 22 10.50 0.32 -7.67
CA ALA A 22 9.60 1.37 -8.11
C ALA A 22 9.82 2.64 -7.28
N THR A 23 9.96 3.77 -7.98
CA THR A 23 10.07 5.09 -7.36
C THR A 23 8.73 5.81 -7.44
N PHE A 24 8.33 6.49 -6.38
CA PHE A 24 7.07 7.23 -6.34
C PHE A 24 7.27 8.66 -5.84
N THR A 25 6.51 9.59 -6.42
CA THR A 25 6.32 10.95 -5.88
C THR A 25 4.85 11.08 -5.48
N THR A 26 4.59 11.65 -4.31
CA THR A 26 3.22 11.97 -3.87
C THR A 26 3.12 13.47 -3.64
N LEU A 27 2.15 14.09 -4.31
CA LEU A 27 1.75 15.48 -4.08
C LEU A 27 0.37 15.48 -3.43
N GLY A 28 0.17 16.21 -2.34
CA GLY A 28 -1.12 16.22 -1.68
C GLY A 28 -1.31 17.37 -0.71
N LEU A 29 -2.56 17.49 -0.27
CA LEU A 29 -3.02 18.42 0.75
C LEU A 29 -3.48 17.63 1.97
N ARG A 30 -3.10 18.11 3.15
CA ARG A 30 -3.55 17.59 4.44
C ARG A 30 -4.18 18.73 5.24
N ALA A 31 -5.33 18.47 5.84
CA ALA A 31 -6.04 19.42 6.68
C ALA A 31 -6.49 18.75 7.97
N SER A 32 -6.64 19.54 9.02
CA SER A 32 -7.17 19.10 10.31
C SER A 32 -7.98 20.20 10.97
N ALA A 33 -9.01 19.80 11.71
CA ALA A 33 -9.86 20.72 12.47
C ALA A 33 -10.15 20.13 13.85
N GLY A 34 -9.84 20.90 14.89
CA GLY A 34 -10.21 20.59 16.27
C GLY A 34 -11.64 21.05 16.56
N PHE A 35 -12.37 20.27 17.34
CA PHE A 35 -13.71 20.60 17.82
C PHE A 35 -14.03 19.79 19.08
N THR A 36 -15.02 20.22 19.84
CA THR A 36 -15.48 19.49 21.02
C THR A 36 -16.72 18.67 20.67
N LEU A 37 -16.72 17.38 21.02
CA LEU A 37 -17.84 16.46 20.87
C LEU A 37 -18.37 16.07 22.25
N GLY A 38 -19.39 16.79 22.73
CA GLY A 38 -19.87 16.65 24.11
C GLY A 38 -18.82 17.16 25.10
N ALA A 39 -18.22 16.25 25.88
CA ALA A 39 -17.14 16.56 26.82
C ALA A 39 -15.75 16.10 26.32
N ILE A 40 -15.66 15.59 25.09
CA ILE A 40 -14.43 15.03 24.51
C ILE A 40 -13.89 16.03 23.49
N ASP A 41 -12.62 16.40 23.63
CA ASP A 41 -11.92 17.12 22.57
C ASP A 41 -11.55 16.16 21.45
N ALA A 42 -11.89 16.55 20.23
CA ALA A 42 -11.75 15.74 19.03
C ALA A 42 -11.01 16.51 17.93
N THR A 43 -10.30 15.78 17.08
CA THR A 43 -9.67 16.34 15.87
C THR A 43 -10.05 15.52 14.65
N ALA A 44 -10.73 16.15 13.70
CA ALA A 44 -10.93 15.57 12.38
C ALA A 44 -9.70 15.84 11.51
N ARG A 45 -9.29 14.84 10.72
CA ARG A 45 -8.16 14.92 9.79
C ARG A 45 -8.58 14.41 8.41
N GLY A 46 -8.08 15.07 7.38
CA GLY A 46 -8.31 14.68 6.00
C GLY A 46 -7.05 14.83 5.16
N MET A 47 -6.88 13.95 4.16
CA MET A 47 -5.82 14.06 3.17
C MET A 47 -6.36 13.69 1.79
N LEU A 48 -5.91 14.44 0.78
CA LEU A 48 -6.09 14.13 -0.63
C LEU A 48 -4.72 14.23 -1.30
N GLY A 49 -4.34 13.21 -2.08
CA GLY A 49 -3.06 13.16 -2.76
C GLY A 49 -3.14 12.50 -4.13
N TRP A 50 -2.20 12.86 -4.98
CA TRP A 50 -1.89 12.20 -6.23
C TRP A 50 -0.49 11.62 -6.13
N ARG A 51 -0.37 10.32 -6.40
CA ARG A 51 0.89 9.59 -6.41
C ARG A 51 1.21 9.14 -7.84
N HIS A 52 2.39 9.54 -8.30
CA HIS A 52 2.97 9.16 -9.58
C HIS A 52 4.08 8.12 -9.39
N ALA A 53 4.05 7.05 -10.17
CA ALA A 53 5.06 6.01 -10.22
C ALA A 53 5.98 6.21 -11.42
N TYR A 54 7.29 6.11 -11.20
CA TYR A 54 8.32 6.28 -12.22
C TYR A 54 8.97 4.93 -12.57
N GLY A 55 9.53 4.86 -13.79
CA GLY A 55 10.32 3.71 -14.26
C GLY A 55 9.51 2.63 -14.97
N GLY A 56 10.14 1.45 -15.11
CA GLY A 56 9.54 0.25 -15.72
C GLY A 56 8.48 -0.36 -14.80
N ILE A 57 7.29 0.24 -14.79
CA ILE A 57 6.14 -0.17 -13.96
C ILE A 57 5.57 -1.55 -14.32
N ILE A 58 6.11 -2.23 -15.32
CA ILE A 58 5.71 -3.59 -15.71
C ILE A 58 6.68 -4.57 -15.05
N PRO A 59 6.30 -5.24 -13.94
CA PRO A 59 7.13 -6.29 -13.37
C PRO A 59 7.27 -7.42 -14.39
N THR A 60 8.44 -8.03 -14.47
CA THR A 60 8.66 -9.25 -15.27
C THR A 60 9.06 -10.39 -14.34
N SER A 61 8.78 -11.62 -14.76
CA SER A 61 9.27 -12.83 -14.09
C SER A 61 9.84 -13.82 -15.09
N THR A 62 11.07 -14.27 -14.88
CA THR A 62 11.71 -15.30 -15.72
C THR A 62 11.56 -16.68 -15.07
N HIS A 63 11.05 -17.62 -15.85
CA HIS A 63 10.79 -19.00 -15.45
C HIS A 63 11.42 -19.99 -16.42
N ALA A 64 11.61 -21.24 -15.98
CA ALA A 64 11.98 -22.34 -16.86
C ALA A 64 11.33 -23.64 -16.39
N PHE A 65 10.90 -24.49 -17.31
CA PHE A 65 10.49 -25.86 -16.99
C PHE A 65 11.73 -26.75 -16.78
N SER A 66 11.55 -27.86 -16.08
CA SER A 66 12.63 -28.81 -15.76
C SER A 66 13.45 -29.31 -16.98
N ALA A 67 12.86 -29.34 -18.18
CA ALA A 67 13.48 -29.79 -19.41
C ALA A 67 13.28 -28.81 -20.59
N GLY A 68 13.16 -27.50 -20.32
CA GLY A 68 12.91 -26.50 -21.35
C GLY A 68 13.69 -25.19 -21.14
N ASP A 69 13.66 -24.34 -22.16
CA ASP A 69 14.32 -23.04 -22.14
C ASP A 69 13.63 -22.06 -21.18
N ALA A 70 14.40 -21.05 -20.75
CA ALA A 70 13.86 -19.97 -19.93
C ALA A 70 12.95 -19.05 -20.76
N PHE A 71 11.88 -18.57 -20.14
CA PHE A 71 10.93 -17.64 -20.73
C PHE A 71 10.53 -16.56 -19.73
N THR A 72 10.21 -15.36 -20.23
CA THR A 72 9.84 -14.20 -19.40
C THR A 72 8.36 -13.87 -19.56
N ILE A 73 7.68 -13.65 -18.44
CA ILE A 73 6.28 -13.24 -18.39
C ILE A 73 6.21 -11.81 -17.84
N ALA A 74 5.40 -10.95 -18.46
CA ALA A 74 5.06 -9.65 -17.90
C ALA A 74 3.90 -9.79 -16.91
N GLY A 75 4.06 -9.23 -15.71
CA GLY A 75 3.04 -9.16 -14.68
C GLY A 75 2.12 -7.95 -14.85
N VAL A 76 1.24 -7.74 -13.87
CA VAL A 76 0.31 -6.60 -13.86
C VAL A 76 1.11 -5.31 -13.64
N PRO A 77 0.98 -4.29 -14.52
CA PRO A 77 1.66 -3.03 -14.33
C PRO A 77 1.24 -2.32 -13.04
N ILE A 78 2.19 -1.70 -12.36
CA ILE A 78 1.92 -0.77 -11.26
C ILE A 78 1.14 0.42 -11.84
N ALA A 79 0.09 0.87 -11.16
CA ALA A 79 -0.64 2.08 -11.56
C ALA A 79 0.32 3.27 -11.63
N LYS A 80 0.52 3.82 -12.83
CA LYS A 80 1.39 4.98 -13.05
C LYS A 80 0.92 6.19 -12.27
N ASP A 81 -0.39 6.39 -12.22
CA ASP A 81 -1.04 7.48 -11.52
C ASP A 81 -2.11 6.91 -10.60
N SER A 82 -2.08 7.34 -9.35
CA SER A 82 -3.05 6.91 -8.34
C SER A 82 -3.47 8.07 -7.45
N ALA A 83 -4.78 8.18 -7.18
CA ALA A 83 -5.31 9.05 -6.14
C ALA A 83 -5.16 8.36 -4.78
N ALA A 84 -4.82 9.12 -3.74
CA ALA A 84 -4.74 8.68 -2.36
C ALA A 84 -5.65 9.56 -1.49
N ILE A 85 -6.41 8.96 -0.60
CA ILE A 85 -7.30 9.67 0.33
C ILE A 85 -7.12 9.14 1.75
N GLU A 86 -7.26 10.01 2.74
CA GLU A 86 -7.36 9.64 4.16
C GLU A 86 -8.47 10.47 4.81
N ALA A 87 -9.25 9.83 5.67
CA ALA A 87 -10.17 10.51 6.60
C ALA A 87 -9.97 9.89 7.98
N GLY A 88 -9.77 10.72 9.00
CA GLY A 88 -9.50 10.26 10.36
C GLY A 88 -10.12 11.13 11.43
N LEU A 89 -10.29 10.54 12.60
CA LEU A 89 -10.80 11.17 13.79
C LEU A 89 -9.95 10.74 14.98
N ASP A 90 -9.44 11.71 15.73
CA ASP A 90 -8.76 11.50 16.99
C ASP A 90 -9.66 12.00 18.12
N LEU A 91 -9.83 11.19 19.17
CA LEU A 91 -10.68 11.45 20.33
C LEU A 91 -9.82 11.40 21.59
N ASN A 92 -9.70 12.53 22.28
CA ASN A 92 -8.98 12.60 23.56
C ASN A 92 -9.90 12.09 24.66
N LEU A 93 -9.79 10.79 24.98
CA LEU A 93 -10.60 10.13 25.99
C LEU A 93 -10.31 10.67 27.39
N THR A 94 -9.04 10.99 27.64
CA THR A 94 -8.53 11.64 28.85
C THR A 94 -7.31 12.47 28.49
N ASP A 95 -6.75 13.23 29.44
CA ASP A 95 -5.49 13.97 29.26
C ASP A 95 -4.30 13.07 28.88
N ALA A 96 -4.38 11.76 29.14
CA ALA A 96 -3.32 10.78 28.88
C ALA A 96 -3.70 9.69 27.86
N ALA A 97 -4.90 9.75 27.25
CA ALA A 97 -5.38 8.69 26.37
C ALA A 97 -6.12 9.22 25.14
N THR A 98 -5.65 8.82 23.95
CA THR A 98 -6.25 9.20 22.66
C THR A 98 -6.62 7.97 21.84
N LEU A 99 -7.88 7.89 21.43
CA LEU A 99 -8.37 6.92 20.45
C LEU A 99 -8.42 7.55 19.07
N SER A 100 -7.66 6.99 18.12
CA SER A 100 -7.63 7.41 16.73
C SER A 100 -8.27 6.35 15.84
N VAL A 101 -9.14 6.77 14.93
CA VAL A 101 -9.66 5.93 13.85
C VAL A 101 -9.39 6.60 12.51
N ALA A 102 -9.06 5.82 11.49
CA ALA A 102 -8.81 6.34 10.16
C ALA A 102 -9.21 5.34 9.08
N TYR A 103 -9.66 5.89 7.96
CA TYR A 103 -9.84 5.19 6.71
C TYR A 103 -8.85 5.75 5.69
N GLN A 104 -8.20 4.86 4.95
CA GLN A 104 -7.28 5.20 3.86
C GLN A 104 -7.66 4.46 2.58
N GLY A 105 -7.58 5.17 1.46
CA GLY A 105 -7.90 4.63 0.13
C GLY A 105 -6.87 5.02 -0.91
N GLN A 106 -6.62 4.13 -1.86
CA GLN A 106 -5.79 4.40 -3.03
C GLN A 106 -6.41 3.80 -4.29
N PHE A 107 -6.52 4.62 -5.34
CA PHE A 107 -7.27 4.30 -6.55
C PHE A 107 -6.47 4.70 -7.79
N GLY A 108 -6.27 3.77 -8.71
CA GLY A 108 -5.58 3.99 -9.98
C GLY A 108 -5.88 2.86 -10.95
N SER A 109 -5.30 2.91 -12.15
CA SER A 109 -5.50 1.85 -13.15
C SER A 109 -5.04 0.49 -12.60
N GLY A 110 -5.97 -0.46 -12.45
CA GLY A 110 -5.69 -1.79 -11.91
C GLY A 110 -5.31 -1.83 -10.42
N VAL A 111 -5.41 -0.70 -9.70
CA VAL A 111 -5.07 -0.61 -8.27
C VAL A 111 -6.25 -0.04 -7.51
N GLN A 112 -6.77 -0.83 -6.58
CA GLN A 112 -7.72 -0.39 -5.56
C GLN A 112 -7.28 -0.98 -4.22
N GLN A 113 -6.91 -0.11 -3.29
CA GLN A 113 -6.54 -0.50 -1.94
C GLN A 113 -7.34 0.33 -0.95
N ASN A 114 -7.91 -0.33 0.04
CA ASN A 114 -8.68 0.31 1.11
C ASN A 114 -8.20 -0.28 2.43
N GLY A 115 -8.07 0.57 3.44
CA GLY A 115 -7.62 0.17 4.76
C GLY A 115 -8.36 0.95 5.84
N PHE A 116 -8.65 0.27 6.93
CA PHE A 116 -9.16 0.90 8.14
C PHE A 116 -8.16 0.65 9.27
N ASN A 117 -7.96 1.67 10.11
CA ASN A 117 -7.05 1.61 11.25
C ASN A 117 -7.75 2.17 12.49
N ALA A 118 -7.52 1.53 13.63
CA ALA A 118 -7.86 2.04 14.95
C ALA A 118 -6.64 1.91 15.87
N LYS A 119 -6.29 2.99 16.57
CA LYS A 119 -5.13 3.07 17.45
C LYS A 119 -5.53 3.70 18.78
N LEU A 120 -5.15 3.07 19.89
CA LEU A 120 -5.21 3.67 21.23
C LEU A 120 -3.80 4.04 21.66
N ASN A 121 -3.56 5.31 21.98
CA ASN A 121 -2.32 5.79 22.58
C ASN A 121 -2.58 6.12 24.05
N VAL A 122 -1.70 5.68 24.95
CA VAL A 122 -1.76 5.95 26.39
C VAL A 122 -0.38 6.40 26.86
N GLU A 123 -0.32 7.53 27.56
CA GLU A 123 0.89 8.07 28.18
C GLU A 123 0.88 7.76 29.69
N PHE A 124 2.05 7.40 30.25
CA PHE A 124 2.23 6.97 31.65
C PHE A 124 3.19 7.89 32.41
#